data_AF-R1H853-F1
#
_entry.id   AF-R1H853-F1
#
_cell.length_a   1.000
_cell.length_b   1.000
_cell.length_c   1.000
_cell.angle_alpha   90.00
_cell.angle_beta   90.00
_cell.angle_gamma   90.00
#
_symmetry.space_group_name_H-M   'P 1'
#
loop_
_entity.id
_entity.type
_entity.pdbx_description
1 polymer ?
#
loop_
_entity_poly.entity_id
_entity_poly.type
_entity_poly.pdbx_seq_one_letter_code
_entity_poly.pdbx_strand_id
1 'polypeptide(L)'
;MRSYTLAEAMRHLFGIKLADYPKLKDQLNSLVRNKLIHMDAELVSHRDRRRLPERELTTLFNATLLLAIFPDPGRVKLIFNDVGARQKAARLVELIVINRQSLLELVHLSVSAATFVKALASPDVDLRQNRLDNPFEALPQTLLDGDVGLLDCNVARSASLTKADPMLRCYLNGELDIAAEHAARMLLASEMIPHELVYLAQHIEAEYRAAKEFSATVDLLFGKAF
;
A
#
# COMPACT_ATOMS: atom_id res chain seq x y z
N MET A 1 32.16 -7.52 16.40
CA MET A 1 31.01 -6.86 15.74
C MET A 1 29.82 -7.78 15.89
N ARG A 2 28.65 -7.26 16.27
CA ARG A 2 27.43 -8.09 16.30
C ARG A 2 26.96 -8.33 14.87
N SER A 3 26.52 -9.56 14.58
CA SER A 3 25.98 -9.94 13.29
C SER A 3 24.64 -10.65 13.51
N TYR A 4 23.71 -10.46 12.58
CA TYR A 4 22.34 -10.92 12.72
C TYR A 4 21.98 -11.77 11.50
N THR A 5 21.17 -12.81 11.65
CA THR A 5 20.36 -13.26 10.52
C THR A 5 19.31 -12.19 10.20
N LEU A 6 18.77 -12.21 8.97
CA LEU A 6 17.71 -11.27 8.59
C LEU A 6 16.50 -11.35 9.55
N ALA A 7 16.13 -12.55 9.99
CA ALA A 7 15.04 -12.75 10.95
C ALA A 7 15.37 -12.18 12.35
N GLU A 8 16.59 -12.37 12.85
CA GLU A 8 17.03 -11.79 14.13
C GLU A 8 17.04 -10.26 14.08
N ALA A 9 17.50 -9.68 12.96
CA ALA A 9 17.50 -8.24 12.77
C ALA A 9 16.07 -7.66 12.75
N MET A 10 15.13 -8.32 12.06
CA MET A 10 13.72 -7.89 12.05
C MET A 10 13.07 -7.96 13.43
N ARG A 11 13.36 -9.02 14.20
CA ARG A 11 12.91 -9.13 15.58
C ARG A 11 13.51 -8.04 16.46
N HIS A 12 14.80 -7.74 16.29
CA HIS A 12 15.49 -6.69 17.03
C HIS A 12 14.96 -5.28 16.70
N LEU A 13 14.70 -5.00 15.43
CA LEU A 13 14.32 -3.67 14.94
C LEU A 13 12.84 -3.35 15.12
N PHE A 14 11.97 -4.36 14.95
CA PHE A 14 10.52 -4.17 14.85
C PHE A 14 9.71 -5.10 15.78
N GLY A 15 10.36 -5.98 16.54
CA GLY A 15 9.66 -6.93 17.42
C GLY A 15 8.92 -8.06 16.69
N ILE A 16 9.05 -8.16 15.36
CA ILE A 16 8.29 -9.13 14.56
C ILE A 16 9.06 -10.43 14.31
N LYS A 17 8.32 -11.55 14.27
CA LYS A 17 8.84 -12.83 13.81
C LYS A 17 8.65 -12.94 12.30
N LEU A 18 9.74 -12.71 11.55
CA LEU A 18 9.71 -12.64 10.08
C LEU A 18 9.11 -13.89 9.38
N ALA A 19 9.16 -15.06 10.01
CA ALA A 19 8.56 -16.28 9.48
C ALA A 19 7.03 -16.22 9.36
N ASP A 20 6.39 -15.37 10.17
CA ASP A 20 4.93 -15.19 10.17
C ASP A 20 4.47 -14.28 9.02
N TYR A 21 5.43 -13.62 8.32
CA TYR A 21 5.17 -12.68 7.21
C TYR A 21 5.98 -13.07 5.96
N PRO A 22 5.58 -14.13 5.22
CA PRO A 22 6.33 -14.65 4.07
C PRO A 22 6.61 -13.62 2.97
N LYS A 23 5.64 -12.74 2.68
CA LYS A 23 5.81 -11.71 1.64
C LYS A 23 6.85 -10.65 2.02
N LEU A 24 6.78 -10.14 3.25
CA LEU A 24 7.81 -9.23 3.76
C LEU A 24 9.19 -9.91 3.72
N LYS A 25 9.26 -11.18 4.13
CA LYS A 25 10.49 -11.98 4.02
C LYS A 25 11.01 -12.04 2.59
N ASP A 26 10.15 -12.24 1.59
CA ASP A 26 10.53 -12.30 0.18
C ASP A 26 10.96 -10.94 -0.38
N GLN A 27 10.30 -9.85 0.02
CA GLN A 27 10.71 -8.49 -0.33
C GLN A 27 12.08 -8.15 0.27
N LEU A 28 12.31 -8.47 1.54
CA LEU A 28 13.61 -8.24 2.19
C LEU A 28 14.71 -9.10 1.53
N ASN A 29 14.43 -10.36 1.21
CA ASN A 29 15.36 -11.18 0.44
C ASN A 29 15.64 -10.61 -0.96
N SER A 30 14.65 -9.98 -1.59
CA SER A 30 14.83 -9.27 -2.86
C SER A 30 15.78 -8.07 -2.73
N LEU A 31 15.72 -7.34 -1.61
CA LEU A 31 16.65 -6.25 -1.29
C LEU A 31 18.09 -6.74 -1.06
N VAL A 32 18.25 -7.95 -0.51
CA VAL A 32 19.57 -8.59 -0.40
C VAL A 32 20.06 -9.00 -1.79
N ARG A 33 19.21 -9.66 -2.61
CA ARG A 33 19.56 -10.06 -3.98
C ARG A 33 19.93 -8.88 -4.87
N ASN A 34 19.20 -7.78 -4.76
CA ASN A 34 19.46 -6.57 -5.54
C ASN A 34 20.61 -5.71 -4.96
N LYS A 35 21.28 -6.17 -3.89
CA LYS A 35 22.43 -5.52 -3.24
C LYS A 35 22.11 -4.16 -2.62
N LEU A 36 20.85 -3.88 -2.29
CA LEU A 36 20.55 -2.74 -1.43
C LEU A 36 21.06 -3.01 -0.01
N ILE A 37 20.79 -4.22 0.49
CA ILE A 37 21.23 -4.69 1.81
C ILE A 37 22.39 -5.66 1.61
N HIS A 38 23.53 -5.36 2.23
CA HIS A 38 24.69 -6.25 2.19
C HIS A 38 24.63 -7.27 3.32
N MET A 39 24.90 -8.53 2.99
CA MET A 39 25.09 -9.59 3.96
C MET A 39 26.44 -10.24 3.73
N ASP A 40 27.20 -10.42 4.79
CA ASP A 40 28.49 -11.10 4.77
C ASP A 40 28.25 -12.62 4.75
N ALA A 41 29.00 -13.35 3.92
CA ALA A 41 28.97 -14.80 3.92
C ALA A 41 29.81 -15.33 5.09
N GLU A 42 29.18 -16.02 6.04
CA GLU A 42 29.89 -16.81 7.04
C GLU A 42 29.96 -18.26 6.56
N LEU A 43 31.17 -18.70 6.19
CA LEU A 43 31.47 -20.11 5.96
C LEU A 43 31.58 -20.84 7.31
N VAL A 44 30.45 -21.30 7.82
CA VAL A 44 30.41 -22.22 8.97
C VAL A 44 29.83 -23.54 8.51
N SER A 45 30.70 -24.53 8.31
CA SER A 45 30.41 -25.96 8.06
C SER A 45 29.24 -26.24 7.10
N HIS A 46 29.52 -26.48 5.81
CA HIS A 46 28.59 -26.99 4.78
C HIS A 46 27.24 -26.26 4.60
N ARG A 47 26.96 -25.16 5.30
CA ARG A 47 25.79 -24.31 5.14
C ARG A 47 26.22 -22.86 4.96
N ASP A 48 25.95 -22.32 3.79
CA ASP A 48 26.19 -20.92 3.47
C ASP A 48 25.23 -20.03 4.29
N ARG A 49 25.71 -19.52 5.43
CA ARG A 49 24.92 -18.66 6.33
C ARG A 49 25.29 -17.21 6.06
N ARG A 50 24.37 -16.48 5.47
CA ARG A 50 24.49 -15.03 5.30
C ARG A 50 24.15 -14.30 6.59
N ARG A 51 25.02 -13.39 7.02
CA ARG A 51 24.83 -12.52 8.18
C ARG A 51 24.75 -11.06 7.78
N LEU A 52 23.80 -10.34 8.37
CA LEU A 52 23.68 -8.91 8.31
C LEU A 52 24.66 -8.29 9.32
N PRO A 53 25.66 -7.50 8.88
CA PRO A 53 26.52 -6.77 9.80
C PRO A 53 25.74 -5.62 10.45
N GLU A 54 26.11 -5.24 11.68
CA GLU A 54 25.45 -4.18 12.45
C GLU A 54 25.31 -2.85 11.70
N ARG A 55 26.30 -2.50 10.86
CA ARG A 55 26.28 -1.31 9.99
C ARG A 55 25.13 -1.27 8.98
N GLU A 56 24.54 -2.41 8.64
CA GLU A 56 23.43 -2.51 7.69
C GLU A 56 22.05 -2.43 8.37
N LEU A 57 21.99 -2.36 9.70
CA LEU A 57 20.72 -2.26 10.44
C LEU A 57 19.93 -1.01 10.05
N THR A 58 20.61 0.13 9.85
CA THR A 58 19.96 1.38 9.41
C THR A 58 19.38 1.23 8.01
N THR A 59 20.14 0.66 7.08
CA THR A 59 19.66 0.36 5.72
C THR A 59 18.44 -0.55 5.75
N LEU A 60 18.49 -1.65 6.50
CA LEU A 60 17.37 -2.59 6.65
C LEU A 60 16.14 -1.90 7.24
N PHE A 61 16.32 -1.12 8.31
CA PHE A 61 15.25 -0.40 8.97
C PHE A 61 14.54 0.55 8.00
N ASN A 62 15.29 1.43 7.36
CA ASN A 62 14.76 2.42 6.42
C ASN A 62 14.10 1.77 5.21
N ALA A 63 14.71 0.71 4.65
CA ALA A 63 14.14 -0.01 3.52
C ALA A 63 12.83 -0.73 3.89
N THR A 64 12.72 -1.26 5.11
CA THR A 64 11.47 -1.86 5.62
C THR A 64 10.36 -0.82 5.70
N LEU A 65 10.63 0.38 6.23
CA LEU A 65 9.64 1.46 6.27
C LEU A 65 9.20 1.86 4.86
N LEU A 66 10.16 1.97 3.92
CA LEU A 66 9.84 2.31 2.54
C LEU A 66 9.07 1.21 1.81
N LEU A 67 9.32 -0.08 2.11
CA LEU A 67 8.54 -1.20 1.57
C LEU A 67 7.07 -1.17 2.01
N ALA A 68 6.78 -0.60 3.18
CA ALA A 68 5.41 -0.44 3.66
C ALA A 68 4.60 0.50 2.75
N ILE A 69 5.30 1.47 2.15
CA ILE A 69 4.71 2.50 1.29
C ILE A 69 4.78 2.07 -0.18
N PHE A 70 5.93 1.55 -0.58
CA PHE A 70 6.28 1.15 -1.94
C PHE A 70 6.63 -0.33 -1.94
N PRO A 71 5.69 -1.25 -2.20
CA PRO A 71 5.90 -2.70 -2.07
C PRO A 71 6.75 -3.29 -3.22
N ASP A 72 7.59 -2.46 -3.86
CA ASP A 72 8.54 -2.84 -4.90
C ASP A 72 9.99 -2.63 -4.41
N PRO A 73 10.75 -3.73 -4.17
CA PRO A 73 12.17 -3.69 -3.82
C PRO A 73 13.04 -2.91 -4.81
N GLY A 74 12.68 -2.89 -6.11
CA GLY A 74 13.40 -2.14 -7.14
C GLY A 74 13.28 -0.63 -6.94
N ARG A 75 12.04 -0.14 -6.78
CA ARG A 75 11.76 1.25 -6.44
C ARG A 75 12.39 1.68 -5.11
N VAL A 76 12.35 0.84 -4.07
CA VAL A 76 13.02 1.15 -2.80
C VAL A 76 14.52 1.34 -3.01
N LYS A 77 15.18 0.45 -3.76
CA LYS A 77 16.61 0.62 -4.10
C LYS A 77 16.86 1.92 -4.87
N LEU A 78 15.98 2.30 -5.80
CA LEU A 78 16.10 3.55 -6.54
C LEU A 78 16.01 4.77 -5.61
N ILE A 79 15.10 4.77 -4.63
CA ILE A 79 14.97 5.82 -3.60
C ILE A 79 16.26 5.98 -2.78
N PHE A 80 17.00 4.90 -2.52
CA PHE A 80 18.28 4.96 -1.80
C PHE A 80 19.45 5.48 -2.63
N ASN A 81 19.36 5.45 -3.96
CA ASN A 81 20.50 5.69 -4.85
C ASN A 81 20.35 6.97 -5.66
N ASP A 82 19.12 7.41 -5.92
CA ASP A 82 18.82 8.56 -6.78
C ASP A 82 18.06 9.63 -6.00
N VAL A 83 18.68 10.80 -5.87
CA VAL A 83 18.11 11.93 -5.11
C VAL A 83 16.80 12.42 -5.74
N GLY A 84 16.67 12.40 -7.07
CA GLY A 84 15.46 12.82 -7.77
C GLY A 84 14.29 11.86 -7.53
N ALA A 85 14.53 10.54 -7.60
CA ALA A 85 13.57 9.50 -7.28
C ALA A 85 13.16 9.57 -5.81
N ARG A 86 14.11 9.85 -4.91
CA ARG A 86 13.85 10.07 -3.50
C ARG A 86 12.96 11.29 -3.26
N GLN A 87 13.22 12.42 -3.91
CA GLN A 87 12.37 13.61 -3.80
C GLN A 87 10.96 13.36 -4.33
N LYS A 88 10.81 12.65 -5.46
CA LYS A 88 9.50 12.23 -5.98
C LYS A 88 8.77 11.32 -4.99
N ALA A 89 9.48 10.36 -4.39
CA ALA A 89 8.93 9.51 -3.35
C ALA A 89 8.49 10.32 -2.13
N ALA A 90 9.32 11.25 -1.65
CA ALA A 90 9.00 12.09 -0.50
C ALA A 90 7.74 12.93 -0.72
N ARG A 91 7.55 13.53 -1.91
CA ARG A 91 6.30 14.23 -2.25
C ARG A 91 5.09 13.31 -2.21
N LEU A 92 5.25 12.06 -2.66
CA LEU A 92 4.16 11.10 -2.62
C LEU A 92 3.83 10.66 -1.19
N VAL A 93 4.86 10.43 -0.35
CA VAL A 93 4.66 10.19 1.09
C VAL A 93 4.03 11.39 1.77
N GLU A 94 4.41 12.61 1.41
CA GLU A 94 3.83 13.83 1.94
C GLU A 94 2.33 13.91 1.63
N LEU A 95 1.90 13.59 0.42
CA LEU A 95 0.47 13.51 0.07
C LEU A 95 -0.28 12.45 0.89
N ILE A 96 0.36 11.31 1.12
CA ILE A 96 -0.16 10.23 1.97
C ILE A 96 -0.32 10.73 3.42
N VAL A 97 0.70 11.41 3.95
CA VAL A 97 0.74 11.91 5.32
C VAL A 97 -0.17 13.12 5.52
N ILE A 98 -0.29 14.06 4.57
CA ILE A 98 -1.12 15.28 4.69
C ILE A 98 -2.61 14.96 4.69
N ASN A 99 -3.04 13.87 4.03
CA ASN A 99 -4.42 13.38 4.07
C ASN A 99 -4.77 12.66 5.40
N ARG A 100 -4.28 13.24 6.52
CA ARG A 100 -4.05 12.75 7.89
C ARG A 100 -5.13 11.94 8.61
N GLN A 101 -6.29 11.64 8.03
CA GLN A 101 -7.41 11.09 8.80
C GLN A 101 -7.87 9.69 8.46
N SER A 102 -7.31 9.01 7.45
CA SER A 102 -7.65 7.60 7.23
C SER A 102 -6.70 7.01 6.20
N LEU A 103 -5.64 6.35 6.66
CA LEU A 103 -4.89 5.43 5.82
C LEU A 103 -5.22 3.98 6.17
N LEU A 104 -6.51 3.74 6.46
CA LEU A 104 -7.19 2.53 6.97
C LEU A 104 -7.64 2.76 8.42
N GLU A 105 -8.79 2.21 8.82
CA GLU A 105 -9.13 2.00 10.24
C GLU A 105 -8.05 1.15 10.97
N LEU A 106 -7.16 0.51 10.21
CA LEU A 106 -6.16 -0.44 10.66
C LEU A 106 -4.74 0.14 10.78
N VAL A 107 -4.36 1.18 10.01
CA VAL A 107 -2.99 1.71 10.00
C VAL A 107 -2.95 3.14 10.53
N HIS A 108 -2.43 3.29 11.74
CA HIS A 108 -2.27 4.58 12.40
C HIS A 108 -0.87 5.16 12.19
N LEU A 109 -0.83 6.45 11.82
CA LEU A 109 0.40 7.21 11.71
C LEU A 109 0.84 7.72 13.09
N SER A 110 2.12 7.62 13.37
CA SER A 110 2.72 8.17 14.59
C SER A 110 2.95 9.68 14.46
N VAL A 111 3.23 10.34 15.59
CA VAL A 111 3.66 11.75 15.64
C VAL A 111 4.91 12.03 14.80
N SER A 112 5.70 11.00 14.47
CA SER A 112 6.91 11.10 13.68
C SER A 112 6.68 11.08 12.17
N ALA A 113 5.44 10.99 11.69
CA ALA A 113 5.17 10.98 10.25
C ALA A 113 5.68 12.25 9.52
N ALA A 114 5.60 13.42 10.17
CA ALA A 114 6.12 14.65 9.59
C ALA A 114 7.66 14.68 9.52
N THR A 115 8.33 14.16 10.55
CA THR A 115 9.80 14.12 10.59
C THR A 115 10.34 13.08 9.61
N PHE A 116 9.64 11.95 9.43
CA PHE A 116 9.91 10.98 8.37
C PHE A 116 9.89 11.62 6.97
N VAL A 117 8.83 12.34 6.62
CA VAL A 117 8.70 13.01 5.32
C VAL A 117 9.82 14.02 5.12
N LYS A 118 10.08 14.86 6.13
CA LYS A 118 11.13 15.89 6.09
C LYS A 118 12.51 15.27 5.87
N ALA A 119 12.84 14.20 6.61
CA ALA A 119 14.10 13.49 6.46
C ALA A 119 14.23 12.83 5.08
N LEU A 120 13.16 12.19 4.59
CA LEU A 120 13.14 11.56 3.27
C LEU A 120 13.32 12.57 2.12
N ALA A 121 12.76 13.78 2.25
CA ALA A 121 12.89 14.84 1.26
C ALA A 121 14.28 15.50 1.22
N SER A 122 15.09 15.32 2.27
CA SER A 122 16.35 16.03 2.43
C SER A 122 17.45 15.45 1.50
N PRO A 123 18.08 16.28 0.63
CA PRO A 123 19.04 15.80 -0.36
C PRO A 123 20.36 15.30 0.26
N ASP A 124 20.75 15.84 1.41
CA ASP A 124 22.05 15.58 2.03
C ASP A 124 22.05 14.39 3.00
N VAL A 125 20.87 13.81 3.26
CA VAL A 125 20.73 12.68 4.19
C VAL A 125 21.12 11.38 3.47
N ASP A 126 22.15 10.69 3.94
CA ASP A 126 22.41 9.31 3.52
C ASP A 126 21.49 8.34 4.27
N LEU A 127 20.58 7.69 3.53
CA LEU A 127 19.61 6.72 4.06
C LEU A 127 20.25 5.43 4.58
N ARG A 128 21.55 5.18 4.30
CA ARG A 128 22.28 4.04 4.86
C ARG A 128 22.85 4.32 6.24
N GLN A 129 23.13 5.59 6.54
CA GLN A 129 23.76 6.02 7.79
C GLN A 129 22.77 6.66 8.76
N ASN A 130 21.76 7.35 8.23
CA ASN A 130 20.80 8.11 9.03
C ASN A 130 19.47 7.35 9.11
N ARG A 131 19.10 6.92 10.32
CA ARG A 131 17.84 6.23 10.57
C ARG A 131 16.68 7.22 10.43
N LEU A 132 15.69 6.87 9.62
CA LEU A 132 14.44 7.61 9.52
C LEU A 132 13.58 7.33 10.76
N ASP A 133 12.75 8.29 11.16
CA ASP A 133 11.78 8.03 12.23
C ASP A 133 10.67 7.11 11.71
N ASN A 134 10.17 6.18 12.53
CA ASN A 134 9.07 5.32 12.12
C ASN A 134 7.75 6.11 12.04
N PRO A 135 7.13 6.28 10.86
CA PRO A 135 5.88 7.01 10.72
C PRO A 135 4.66 6.18 11.14
N PHE A 136 4.81 4.91 11.52
CA PHE A 136 3.72 3.99 11.81
C PHE A 136 3.70 3.55 13.29
N GLU A 137 2.51 3.43 13.87
CA GLU A 137 2.35 2.80 15.19
C GLU A 137 2.57 1.29 15.14
N ALA A 138 2.10 0.65 14.07
CA ALA A 138 2.36 -0.74 13.72
C ALA A 138 2.73 -0.83 12.23
N LEU A 139 3.61 -1.78 11.87
CA LEU A 139 4.03 -1.93 10.47
C LEU A 139 2.85 -2.32 9.57
N PRO A 140 2.56 -1.57 8.50
CA PRO A 140 1.45 -1.90 7.59
C PRO A 140 1.54 -3.33 7.02
N GLN A 141 2.76 -3.83 6.79
CA GLN A 141 2.99 -5.17 6.24
C GLN A 141 2.61 -6.31 7.21
N THR A 142 2.34 -6.01 8.48
CA THR A 142 1.82 -7.00 9.45
C THR A 142 0.30 -7.00 9.53
N LEU A 143 -0.34 -5.99 8.94
CA LEU A 143 -1.79 -5.75 9.00
C LEU A 143 -2.45 -5.99 7.63
N LEU A 144 -1.68 -5.82 6.56
CA LEU A 144 -2.12 -5.96 5.18
C LEU A 144 -1.77 -7.34 4.64
N ASP A 145 -2.78 -8.07 4.16
CA ASP A 145 -2.57 -9.29 3.39
C ASP A 145 -2.13 -8.93 1.96
N GLY A 146 -0.99 -9.46 1.52
CA GLY A 146 -0.71 -9.58 0.09
C GLY A 146 0.28 -8.59 -0.52
N ASP A 147 0.07 -8.26 -1.81
CA ASP A 147 0.94 -7.42 -2.67
C ASP A 147 0.57 -5.93 -2.61
N VAL A 148 -0.29 -5.54 -1.67
CA VAL A 148 -0.86 -4.20 -1.58
C VAL A 148 -0.05 -3.37 -0.57
N GLY A 149 0.62 -2.32 -1.06
CA GLY A 149 1.30 -1.36 -0.19
C GLY A 149 0.40 -0.18 0.18
N LEU A 150 0.85 0.66 1.11
CA LEU A 150 0.07 1.85 1.49
C LEU A 150 -0.17 2.80 0.32
N LEU A 151 0.74 2.87 -0.66
CA LEU A 151 0.48 3.63 -1.88
C LEU A 151 -0.65 3.01 -2.68
N ASP A 152 -0.72 1.69 -2.80
CA ASP A 152 -1.79 0.99 -3.54
C ASP A 152 -3.12 1.12 -2.80
N CYS A 153 -3.14 1.02 -1.47
CA CYS A 153 -4.31 1.33 -0.65
C CYS A 153 -4.74 2.79 -0.82
N ASN A 154 -3.79 3.73 -0.87
CA ASN A 154 -4.07 5.14 -1.10
C ASN A 154 -4.54 5.42 -2.52
N VAL A 155 -4.00 4.76 -3.53
CA VAL A 155 -4.41 4.91 -4.92
C VAL A 155 -5.76 4.22 -5.13
N ALA A 156 -6.03 3.07 -4.52
CA ALA A 156 -7.34 2.44 -4.52
C ALA A 156 -8.37 3.29 -3.78
N ARG A 157 -8.03 3.86 -2.62
CA ARG A 157 -8.88 4.78 -1.88
C ARG A 157 -9.03 6.12 -2.58
N SER A 158 -7.97 6.70 -3.16
CA SER A 158 -8.04 7.95 -3.93
C SER A 158 -8.74 7.73 -5.26
N ALA A 159 -8.58 6.58 -5.90
CA ALA A 159 -9.45 6.18 -7.00
C ALA A 159 -10.89 6.01 -6.50
N SER A 160 -11.10 5.53 -5.28
CA SER A 160 -12.39 5.45 -4.58
C SER A 160 -12.81 6.74 -3.84
N LEU A 161 -12.07 7.86 -3.94
CA LEU A 161 -12.40 9.12 -3.24
C LEU A 161 -12.34 10.31 -4.18
N THR A 162 -11.29 10.38 -4.99
CA THR A 162 -11.11 11.31 -6.10
C THR A 162 -11.92 10.87 -7.32
N LYS A 163 -12.32 9.57 -7.43
CA LYS A 163 -13.22 9.01 -8.45
C LYS A 163 -14.14 7.86 -7.95
N ALA A 164 -14.46 7.78 -6.65
CA ALA A 164 -15.85 7.46 -6.30
C ALA A 164 -16.53 8.83 -6.21
N ASP A 165 -16.64 9.55 -7.33
CA ASP A 165 -17.72 9.30 -8.28
C ASP A 165 -18.89 8.65 -7.54
N PRO A 166 -19.89 9.43 -7.11
CA PRO A 166 -20.89 8.99 -6.15
C PRO A 166 -21.55 7.64 -6.51
N MET A 167 -21.48 7.21 -7.78
CA MET A 167 -21.74 5.83 -8.24
C MET A 167 -21.15 4.75 -7.33
N LEU A 168 -19.81 4.69 -7.18
CA LEU A 168 -19.16 3.59 -6.46
C LEU A 168 -19.44 3.67 -4.95
N ARG A 169 -19.55 4.89 -4.41
CA ARG A 169 -19.91 5.10 -3.01
C ARG A 169 -21.32 4.59 -2.72
N CYS A 170 -22.30 5.00 -3.53
CA CYS A 170 -23.69 4.56 -3.38
C CYS A 170 -23.82 3.05 -3.61
N TYR A 171 -23.08 2.49 -4.58
CA TYR A 171 -23.07 1.05 -4.83
C TYR A 171 -22.56 0.24 -3.62
N LEU A 172 -21.42 0.64 -3.05
CA LEU A 172 -20.85 -0.03 -1.86
C LEU A 172 -21.72 0.14 -0.60
N ASN A 173 -22.49 1.23 -0.51
CA ASN A 173 -23.45 1.46 0.56
C ASN A 173 -24.79 0.72 0.36
N GLY A 174 -24.97 -0.02 -0.75
CA GLY A 174 -26.22 -0.69 -1.09
C GLY A 174 -27.32 0.24 -1.60
N GLU A 175 -27.00 1.51 -1.89
CA GLU A 175 -27.89 2.50 -2.48
C GLU A 175 -27.96 2.31 -4.01
N LEU A 176 -28.46 1.14 -4.46
CA LEU A 176 -28.40 0.70 -5.85
C LEU A 176 -29.07 1.66 -6.84
N ASP A 177 -30.22 2.24 -6.47
CA ASP A 177 -30.96 3.21 -7.30
C ASP A 177 -30.11 4.46 -7.59
N ILE A 178 -29.48 5.02 -6.55
CA ILE A 178 -28.64 6.21 -6.65
C ILE A 178 -27.34 5.87 -7.39
N ALA A 179 -26.78 4.69 -7.15
CA ALA A 179 -25.62 4.21 -7.87
C ALA A 179 -25.88 4.11 -9.39
N ALA A 180 -27.04 3.62 -9.80
CA ALA A 180 -27.46 3.54 -11.19
C ALA A 180 -27.57 4.93 -11.86
N GLU A 181 -28.13 5.92 -11.16
CA GLU A 181 -28.21 7.30 -11.71
C GLU A 181 -26.83 7.92 -11.99
N HIS A 182 -25.84 7.60 -11.17
CA HIS A 182 -24.46 8.03 -11.41
C HIS A 182 -23.80 7.21 -12.52
N ALA A 183 -24.04 5.89 -12.56
CA ALA A 183 -23.58 5.01 -13.63
C ALA A 183 -24.07 5.46 -15.01
N ALA A 184 -25.35 5.78 -15.15
CA ALA A 184 -25.94 6.28 -16.38
C ALA A 184 -25.27 7.58 -16.87
N ARG A 185 -24.96 8.51 -15.96
CA ARG A 185 -24.26 9.76 -16.29
C ARG A 185 -22.82 9.52 -16.74
N MET A 186 -22.12 8.57 -16.14
CA MET A 186 -20.77 8.20 -16.56
C MET A 186 -20.73 7.57 -17.95
N LEU A 187 -21.70 6.71 -18.26
CA LEU A 187 -21.79 6.06 -19.58
C LEU A 187 -22.00 7.06 -20.72
N LEU A 188 -22.68 8.19 -20.47
CA LEU A 188 -22.83 9.29 -21.44
C LEU A 188 -21.50 9.99 -21.78
N ALA A 189 -20.50 9.91 -20.90
CA ALA A 189 -19.17 10.47 -21.10
C ALA A 189 -18.10 9.39 -21.33
N SER A 190 -18.52 8.20 -21.80
CA SER A 190 -17.69 6.99 -21.90
C SER A 190 -16.39 7.17 -22.70
N GLU A 191 -16.33 8.10 -23.65
CA GLU A 191 -15.13 8.40 -24.44
C GLU A 191 -14.04 9.17 -23.65
N MET A 192 -14.40 9.81 -22.53
CA MET A 192 -13.53 10.69 -21.74
C MET A 192 -13.13 10.11 -20.38
N ILE A 193 -13.59 8.91 -20.03
CA ILE A 193 -13.33 8.27 -18.74
C ILE A 193 -12.57 6.94 -18.91
N PRO A 194 -11.76 6.52 -17.91
CA PRO A 194 -11.07 5.24 -17.92
C PRO A 194 -12.00 4.05 -18.20
N HIS A 195 -11.55 3.10 -19.02
CA HIS A 195 -12.34 1.95 -19.46
C HIS A 195 -12.85 1.08 -18.30
N GLU A 196 -12.08 0.98 -17.22
CA GLU A 196 -12.45 0.24 -16.01
C GLU A 196 -13.69 0.84 -15.33
N LEU A 197 -13.86 2.16 -15.38
CA LEU A 197 -15.03 2.85 -14.83
C LEU A 197 -16.27 2.67 -15.72
N VAL A 198 -16.08 2.57 -17.04
CA VAL A 198 -17.17 2.23 -17.97
C VAL A 198 -17.69 0.83 -17.71
N TYR A 199 -16.80 -0.14 -17.49
CA TYR A 199 -17.19 -1.53 -17.17
C TYR A 199 -17.97 -1.61 -15.87
N LEU A 200 -17.52 -0.92 -14.83
CA LEU A 200 -18.23 -0.84 -13.55
C LEU A 200 -19.62 -0.20 -13.69
N ALA A 201 -19.75 0.88 -14.45
CA ALA A 201 -21.03 1.54 -14.69
C ALA A 201 -22.03 0.63 -15.45
N GLN A 202 -21.55 -0.11 -16.45
CA GLN A 202 -22.37 -1.11 -17.16
C GLN A 202 -22.86 -2.23 -16.24
N HIS A 203 -22.00 -2.68 -15.32
CA HIS A 203 -22.35 -3.71 -14.35
C HIS A 203 -23.47 -3.25 -13.40
N ILE A 204 -23.34 -2.04 -12.84
CA ILE A 204 -24.34 -1.45 -11.91
C ILE A 204 -25.70 -1.26 -12.61
N GLU A 205 -25.72 -0.76 -13.85
CA GLU A 205 -26.95 -0.61 -14.64
C GLU A 205 -27.66 -1.94 -14.92
N ALA A 206 -26.89 -3.00 -15.22
CA ALA A 206 -27.45 -4.32 -15.46
C ALA A 206 -28.09 -4.90 -14.20
N GLU A 207 -27.44 -4.74 -13.05
CA GLU A 207 -27.97 -5.21 -11.76
C GLU A 207 -29.22 -4.44 -11.33
N TYR A 208 -29.23 -3.11 -11.47
CA TYR A 208 -30.40 -2.28 -11.22
C TYR A 208 -31.59 -2.68 -12.09
N ARG A 209 -31.36 -2.93 -13.39
CA ARG A 209 -32.42 -3.38 -14.31
C ARG A 209 -32.99 -4.74 -13.90
N ALA A 210 -32.11 -5.69 -13.56
CA ALA A 210 -32.53 -7.00 -13.08
C ALA A 210 -33.38 -6.89 -11.80
N ALA A 211 -33.00 -6.01 -10.87
CA ALA A 211 -33.78 -5.75 -9.65
C ALA A 211 -35.17 -5.15 -9.97
N LYS A 212 -35.27 -4.22 -10.92
CA LYS A 212 -36.56 -3.64 -11.35
C LYS A 212 -37.43 -4.65 -12.09
N GLU A 213 -36.87 -5.48 -12.96
CA GLU A 213 -37.59 -6.54 -13.66
C GLU A 213 -38.12 -7.59 -12.67
N PHE A 214 -37.31 -7.96 -11.68
CA PHE A 214 -37.73 -8.85 -10.60
C PHE A 214 -38.89 -8.23 -9.80
N SER A 215 -38.76 -6.97 -9.37
CA SER A 215 -39.82 -6.25 -8.65
C SER A 215 -41.12 -6.20 -9.46
N ALA A 216 -41.04 -5.89 -10.76
CA ALA A 216 -42.20 -5.87 -11.64
C ALA A 216 -42.84 -7.26 -11.80
N THR A 217 -42.03 -8.32 -11.82
CA THR A 217 -42.50 -9.70 -11.88
C THR A 217 -43.21 -10.10 -10.59
N VAL A 218 -42.67 -9.70 -9.43
CA VAL A 218 -43.30 -9.90 -8.12
C VAL A 218 -44.64 -9.17 -8.06
N ASP A 219 -44.68 -7.89 -8.45
CA ASP A 219 -45.92 -7.10 -8.50
C ASP A 219 -46.97 -7.71 -9.43
N LEU A 220 -46.56 -8.26 -10.57
CA LEU A 220 -47.43 -8.93 -11.53
C LEU A 220 -48.02 -10.24 -10.96
N LEU A 221 -47.21 -11.03 -10.28
CA LEU A 221 -47.60 -12.35 -9.78
C LEU A 221 -48.39 -12.29 -8.46
N PHE A 222 -48.10 -11.31 -7.62
CA PHE A 222 -48.64 -11.25 -6.25
C PHE A 222 -49.48 -10.00 -5.96
N GLY A 223 -49.63 -9.10 -6.95
CA GLY A 223 -50.20 -7.77 -6.74
C GLY A 223 -49.22 -6.86 -5.99
N LYS A 224 -49.41 -5.53 -6.06
CA LYS A 224 -48.52 -4.58 -5.38
C LYS A 224 -48.48 -4.85 -3.88
N ALA A 225 -47.37 -5.40 -3.40
CA ALA A 225 -47.10 -5.54 -1.98
C ALA A 225 -46.37 -4.28 -1.50
N PHE A 226 -47.16 -3.35 -0.94
CA PHE A 226 -46.78 -2.07 -0.31
C PHE A 226 -46.27 -0.96 -1.24
#